data_AF-A0A3N6NS41-F1
#
_entry.id   AF-A0A3N6NS41-F1
#
_cell.length_a   1.000
_cell.length_b   1.000
_cell.length_c   1.000
_cell.angle_alpha   90.00
_cell.angle_beta   90.00
_cell.angle_gamma   90.00
#
_symmetry.space_group_name_H-M   'P 1'
#
loop_
_entity.id
_entity.type
_entity.pdbx_description
1 polymer ?
#
loop_
_entity_poly.entity_id
_entity_poly.type
_entity_poly.pdbx_seq_one_letter_code
_entity_poly.pdbx_strand_id
1 'polypeptide(L)'
;MTKRQAQQEKLVLIISIFIAGLCSIVYELLISTTSSYFLGDSIRQFSITIGVYMAAMGLGSFVSRLAKGNLLLRFIEVELLLGLIGGCSVPLLYFCFAYTNPTAFSALMITLISLIGLLTGLE
;
A
#
# COMPACT_ATOMS: atom_id res chain seq x y z
N MET A 1 9.53 -11.61 -32.99
CA MET A 1 9.31 -11.72 -31.53
C MET A 1 8.43 -12.93 -31.28
N THR A 2 8.99 -13.94 -30.64
CA THR A 2 8.50 -15.32 -30.60
C THR A 2 7.35 -15.43 -29.61
N LYS A 3 6.19 -15.99 -29.98
CA LYS A 3 4.99 -16.11 -29.12
C LYS A 3 5.26 -16.64 -27.70
N ARG A 4 6.35 -17.41 -27.50
CA ARG A 4 6.86 -17.90 -26.21
C ARG A 4 7.37 -16.79 -25.28
N GLN A 5 8.03 -15.74 -25.79
CA GLN A 5 8.56 -14.64 -24.97
C GLN A 5 7.43 -13.80 -24.39
N ALA A 6 6.46 -13.41 -25.23
CA ALA A 6 5.28 -12.65 -24.78
C ALA A 6 4.41 -13.40 -23.74
N GLN A 7 4.42 -14.73 -23.76
CA GLN A 7 3.77 -15.57 -22.74
C GLN A 7 4.55 -15.59 -21.43
N GLN A 8 5.88 -15.67 -21.48
CA GLN A 8 6.74 -15.63 -20.29
C GLN A 8 6.67 -14.26 -19.60
N GLU A 9 6.70 -13.17 -20.37
CA GLU A 9 6.59 -11.80 -19.83
C GLU A 9 5.27 -11.57 -19.09
N LYS A 10 4.13 -12.01 -19.67
CA LYS A 10 2.83 -11.93 -19.01
C LYS A 10 2.77 -12.74 -17.72
N LEU A 11 3.38 -13.92 -17.70
CA LEU A 11 3.39 -14.79 -16.52
C LEU A 11 4.20 -14.17 -15.38
N VAL A 12 5.35 -13.56 -15.70
CA VAL A 12 6.16 -12.81 -14.71
C VAL A 12 5.37 -11.64 -14.14
N LEU A 13 4.69 -10.86 -14.98
CA LEU A 13 3.86 -9.73 -14.54
C LEU A 13 2.73 -10.15 -13.61
N ILE A 14 2.00 -11.23 -13.95
CA ILE A 14 0.91 -11.75 -13.11
C ILE A 14 1.43 -12.21 -11.75
N ILE A 15 2.58 -12.91 -11.73
CA ILE A 15 3.19 -13.35 -10.48
C ILE A 15 3.65 -12.15 -9.64
N SER A 16 4.25 -11.13 -10.27
CA SER A 16 4.69 -9.92 -9.57
C SER A 16 3.50 -9.19 -8.94
N ILE A 17 2.43 -8.94 -9.70
CA ILE A 17 1.19 -8.33 -9.20
C ILE A 17 0.61 -9.14 -8.02
N PHE A 18 0.60 -10.47 -8.13
CA PHE A 18 0.10 -11.32 -7.05
C PHE A 18 0.94 -11.17 -5.77
N ILE A 19 2.26 -11.16 -5.89
CA ILE A 19 3.18 -11.00 -4.75
C ILE A 19 3.08 -9.58 -4.18
N ALA A 20 3.03 -8.55 -5.03
CA ALA A 20 2.87 -7.15 -4.64
C ALA A 20 1.56 -6.93 -3.87
N GLY A 21 0.45 -7.47 -4.36
CA GLY A 21 -0.85 -7.44 -3.69
C GLY A 21 -0.84 -8.17 -2.33
N LEU A 22 -0.12 -9.29 -2.20
CA LEU A 22 0.06 -9.93 -0.90
C LEU A 22 0.86 -9.04 0.06
N CYS A 23 1.91 -8.39 -0.46
CA CYS A 23 2.77 -7.51 0.32
C CYS A 23 2.02 -6.27 0.83
N SER A 24 1.18 -5.64 0.00
CA SER A 24 0.37 -4.48 0.39
C SER A 24 -0.62 -4.82 1.50
N ILE A 25 -1.28 -5.98 1.43
CA ILE A 25 -2.14 -6.46 2.52
C ILE A 25 -1.34 -6.69 3.80
N VAL A 26 -0.12 -7.24 3.71
CA VAL A 26 0.75 -7.36 4.89
C VAL A 26 1.06 -5.98 5.48
N TYR A 27 1.35 -4.97 4.66
CA TYR A 27 1.58 -3.60 5.16
C TYR A 27 0.34 -3.00 5.83
N GLU A 28 -0.85 -3.19 5.26
CA GLU A 28 -2.12 -2.79 5.86
C GLU A 28 -2.29 -3.41 7.26
N LEU A 29 -2.08 -4.72 7.38
CA LEU A 29 -2.19 -5.45 8.64
C LEU A 29 -1.14 -5.01 9.66
N LEU A 30 0.10 -4.75 9.23
CA LEU A 30 1.16 -4.26 10.11
C LEU A 30 0.85 -2.87 10.68
N ILE A 31 0.32 -1.96 9.86
CA ILE A 31 -0.10 -0.62 10.32
C ILE A 31 -1.28 -0.73 11.29
N SER A 32 -2.27 -1.57 10.95
CA SER A 32 -3.46 -1.79 11.76
C SER A 32 -3.14 -2.38 13.14
N THR A 33 -2.28 -3.40 13.18
CA THR A 33 -1.84 -4.03 14.44
C THR A 33 -1.00 -3.08 15.28
N THR A 34 -0.06 -2.36 14.66
CA THR A 34 0.77 -1.35 15.34
C THR A 34 -0.10 -0.23 15.94
N SER A 35 -1.06 0.30 15.18
CA SER A 35 -2.00 1.31 15.69
C SER A 35 -2.87 0.77 16.82
N SER A 36 -3.33 -0.49 16.71
CA SER A 36 -4.10 -1.15 17.76
C SER A 36 -3.33 -1.27 19.08
N TYR A 37 -2.01 -1.48 19.02
CA TYR A 37 -1.16 -1.50 20.21
C TYR A 37 -1.00 -0.13 20.86
N PHE A 38 -0.93 0.95 20.06
CA PHE A 38 -0.70 2.30 20.59
C PHE A 38 -1.98 3.02 21.01
N LEU A 39 -3.10 2.84 20.29
CA LEU A 39 -4.39 3.49 20.60
C LEU A 39 -5.31 2.62 21.46
N GLY A 40 -5.01 1.33 21.65
CA GLY A 40 -5.71 0.44 22.58
C GLY A 40 -7.10 -0.06 22.13
N ASP A 41 -7.66 0.46 21.04
CA ASP A 41 -8.97 0.06 20.50
C ASP A 41 -8.79 -0.70 19.17
N SER A 42 -8.54 -2.01 19.26
CA SER A 42 -8.16 -2.81 18.09
C SER A 42 -9.26 -2.89 17.03
N ILE A 43 -10.53 -2.97 17.44
CA ILE A 43 -11.65 -3.11 16.52
C ILE A 43 -11.84 -1.82 15.72
N ARG A 44 -11.75 -0.65 16.38
CA ARG A 44 -11.81 0.64 15.69
C ARG A 44 -10.63 0.83 14.75
N GLN A 45 -9.40 0.56 15.20
CA GLN A 45 -8.22 0.76 14.37
C GLN A 45 -8.24 -0.15 13.15
N PHE A 46 -8.59 -1.43 13.32
CA PHE A 46 -8.69 -2.36 12.22
C PHE A 46 -9.76 -1.95 11.20
N SER A 47 -10.94 -1.55 11.68
CA SER A 47 -12.04 -1.09 10.82
C SER A 47 -11.70 0.19 10.06
N ILE A 48 -11.07 1.17 10.72
CA ILE A 48 -10.64 2.42 10.08
C ILE A 48 -9.55 2.14 9.06
N THR A 49 -8.55 1.30 9.39
CA THR A 49 -7.44 0.99 8.49
C THR A 49 -7.96 0.37 7.21
N ILE A 50 -8.76 -0.69 7.29
CA ILE A 50 -9.34 -1.35 6.10
C ILE A 50 -10.25 -0.40 5.33
N GLY A 51 -11.11 0.35 6.02
CA GLY A 51 -12.03 1.28 5.38
C GLY A 51 -11.30 2.35 4.56
N VAL A 52 -10.26 2.97 5.14
CA VAL A 52 -9.43 3.96 4.45
C VAL A 52 -8.60 3.30 3.35
N TYR A 53 -8.02 2.13 3.59
CA TYR A 53 -7.24 1.38 2.60
C TYR A 53 -8.08 1.07 1.35
N MET A 54 -9.27 0.50 1.51
CA MET A 54 -10.17 0.16 0.40
C MET A 54 -10.68 1.41 -0.32
N ALA A 55 -10.98 2.49 0.41
CA ALA A 55 -11.37 3.76 -0.21
C ALA A 55 -10.23 4.35 -1.05
N ALA A 56 -8.99 4.35 -0.52
CA ALA A 56 -7.81 4.83 -1.22
C ALA A 56 -7.45 3.95 -2.42
N MET A 57 -7.58 2.63 -2.31
CA MET A 57 -7.42 1.68 -3.42
C MET A 57 -8.43 1.95 -4.55
N GLY A 58 -9.70 2.20 -4.20
CA GLY A 58 -10.71 2.61 -5.19
C GLY A 58 -10.33 3.92 -5.91
N LEU A 59 -9.82 4.91 -5.16
CA LEU A 59 -9.30 6.16 -5.75
C LEU A 59 -8.07 5.91 -6.64
N GLY A 60 -7.14 5.05 -6.20
CA GLY A 60 -5.97 4.66 -6.99
C GLY A 60 -6.36 4.04 -8.33
N SER A 61 -7.34 3.12 -8.33
CA SER A 61 -7.84 2.47 -9.55
C SER A 61 -8.48 3.47 -10.51
N PHE A 62 -9.20 4.47 -9.98
CA PHE A 62 -9.75 5.55 -10.79
C PHE A 62 -8.65 6.38 -11.47
N VAL A 63 -7.59 6.75 -10.72
CA VAL A 63 -6.43 7.48 -11.26
C VAL A 63 -5.64 6.63 -12.25
N SER A 64 -5.55 5.32 -12.01
CA SER A 64 -4.91 4.36 -12.93
C SER A 64 -5.57 4.39 -14.30
N ARG A 65 -6.89 4.60 -14.38
CA ARG A 65 -7.58 4.72 -15.67
C ARG A 65 -7.18 5.95 -16.50
N LEU A 66 -6.69 7.01 -15.84
CA LEU A 66 -6.20 8.22 -16.51
C LEU A 66 -4.75 8.09 -16.96
N ALA A 67 -4.04 7.05 -16.50
CA ALA A 67 -2.69 6.72 -16.91
C ALA A 67 -2.60 6.42 -18.40
N LYS A 68 -1.90 7.26 -19.16
CA LYS A 68 -1.47 6.96 -20.53
C LYS A 68 0.04 6.77 -20.54
N GLY A 69 0.54 5.67 -21.12
CA GLY A 69 1.97 5.41 -21.20
C GLY A 69 2.33 3.91 -21.16
N ASN A 70 3.61 3.64 -20.91
CA ASN A 70 4.14 2.28 -20.88
C ASN A 70 3.78 1.58 -19.56
N LEU A 71 2.83 0.64 -19.62
CA LEU A 71 2.24 -0.03 -18.46
C LEU A 71 3.29 -0.70 -17.55
N LEU A 72 4.28 -1.32 -18.18
CA LEU A 72 5.32 -2.11 -17.50
C LEU A 72 6.26 -1.22 -16.67
N LEU A 73 6.63 -0.05 -17.19
CA LEU A 73 7.53 0.87 -16.49
C LEU A 73 6.84 1.52 -15.27
N ARG A 74 5.56 1.86 -15.42
CA ARG A 74 4.75 2.41 -14.32
C ARG A 74 4.53 1.38 -13.22
N PHE A 75 4.28 0.12 -13.60
CA PHE A 75 4.12 -0.95 -12.64
C PHE A 75 5.36 -1.09 -11.73
N ILE A 76 6.55 -1.12 -12.33
CA ILE A 76 7.82 -1.19 -11.58
C ILE A 76 8.01 0.03 -10.66
N GLU A 77 7.68 1.24 -11.14
CA GLU A 77 7.77 2.47 -10.33
C GLU A 77 6.82 2.42 -9.12
N VAL A 78 5.59 1.93 -9.32
CA VAL A 78 4.60 1.75 -8.24
C VAL A 78 5.07 0.71 -7.24
N GLU A 79 5.54 -0.47 -7.68
CA GLU A 79 6.06 -1.52 -6.78
C GLU A 79 7.25 -1.04 -5.95
N LEU A 80 8.18 -0.30 -6.56
CA LEU A 80 9.33 0.27 -5.85
C LEU A 80 8.91 1.29 -4.79
N LEU A 81 7.99 2.19 -5.12
CA LEU A 81 7.45 3.16 -4.16
C LEU A 81 6.65 2.46 -3.06
N LEU A 82 5.83 1.48 -3.41
CA LEU A 82 5.01 0.71 -2.48
C LEU A 82 5.89 -0.05 -1.48
N GLY A 83 6.95 -0.72 -1.95
CA GLY A 83 7.91 -1.41 -1.10
C GLY A 83 8.68 -0.45 -0.18
N LEU A 84 9.05 0.74 -0.67
CA LEU A 84 9.74 1.75 0.12
C LEU A 84 8.82 2.32 1.22
N ILE A 85 7.63 2.77 0.84
CA ILE A 85 6.64 3.37 1.76
C ILE A 85 6.13 2.33 2.76
N GLY A 86 5.77 1.15 2.28
CA GLY A 86 5.28 0.05 3.09
C GLY A 86 6.35 -0.46 4.06
N GLY A 87 7.58 -0.68 3.59
CA GLY A 87 8.69 -1.10 4.44
C GLY A 87 9.07 -0.08 5.52
N CYS A 88 9.02 1.21 5.20
CA CYS A 88 9.31 2.28 6.17
C CYS A 88 8.14 2.63 7.11
N SER A 89 6.93 2.13 6.85
CA SER A 89 5.71 2.52 7.58
C SER A 89 5.77 2.23 9.09
N VAL A 90 6.09 0.99 9.49
CA VAL A 90 6.16 0.58 10.91
C VAL A 90 7.25 1.33 11.69
N PRO A 91 8.50 1.43 11.20
CA PRO A 91 9.51 2.27 11.84
C PRO A 91 9.07 3.73 12.03
N LEU A 92 8.42 4.31 11.01
CA LEU A 92 7.88 5.68 11.07
C LEU A 92 6.78 5.81 12.13
N LEU A 93 5.87 4.85 12.23
CA LEU A 93 4.83 4.84 13.27
C LEU A 93 5.44 4.79 14.67
N TYR A 94 6.42 3.92 14.90
CA TYR A 94 7.12 3.81 16.17
C TYR A 94 7.87 5.10 16.53
N PHE A 95 8.57 5.69 15.56
CA PHE A 95 9.28 6.95 15.77
C PHE A 95 8.30 8.10 16.05
N CYS A 96 7.20 8.19 15.30
CA CYS A 96 6.16 9.19 15.52
C CYS A 96 5.57 9.07 16.93
N PHE A 97 5.25 7.85 17.36
CA PHE A 97 4.74 7.60 18.71
C PHE A 97 5.72 8.02 19.81
N ALA A 98 7.02 7.81 19.61
CA ALA A 98 8.03 8.17 20.59
C ALA A 98 8.20 9.71 20.78
N TYR A 99 7.94 10.51 19.75
CA TYR A 99 8.24 11.96 19.76
C TYR A 99 7.01 12.87 19.66
N THR A 100 5.81 12.34 19.44
CA THR A 100 4.66 13.14 19.00
C THR A 100 3.37 12.86 19.77
N ASN A 101 2.45 13.83 19.73
CA ASN A 101 1.09 13.72 20.27
C ASN A 101 0.23 12.67 19.53
N PRO A 102 -0.77 12.06 20.22
CA PRO A 102 -1.64 11.03 19.64
C PRO A 102 -2.43 11.47 18.40
N THR A 103 -2.71 12.77 18.24
CA THR A 103 -3.38 13.31 17.03
C THR A 103 -2.52 13.18 15.79
N ALA A 104 -1.23 13.47 15.89
CA ALA A 104 -0.31 13.37 14.76
C ALA A 104 0.10 11.91 14.47
N PHE A 105 0.07 11.02 15.45
CA PHE A 105 0.15 9.58 15.21
C PHE A 105 -1.00 9.09 14.30
N SER A 106 -2.25 9.42 14.65
CA SER A 106 -3.42 9.05 13.84
C SER A 106 -3.39 9.66 12.44
N ALA A 107 -2.94 10.90 12.31
CA ALA A 107 -2.79 11.55 11.01
C ALA A 107 -1.74 10.86 10.12
N LEU A 108 -0.60 10.48 10.71
CA LEU A 108 0.48 9.78 10.00
C LEU A 108 0.04 8.36 9.58
N MET A 109 -0.66 7.65 10.47
CA MET A 109 -1.27 6.36 10.18
C MET A 109 -2.24 6.45 8.99
N ILE A 110 -3.21 7.38 9.04
CA ILE A 110 -4.19 7.59 7.95
C ILE A 110 -3.48 7.97 6.64
N THR A 111 -2.42 8.78 6.72
CA THR A 111 -1.63 9.18 5.55
C THR A 111 -0.92 7.98 4.92
N LEU A 112 -0.23 7.17 5.72
CA LEU A 112 0.49 5.99 5.24
C LEU A 112 -0.45 4.96 4.65
N ILE A 113 -1.56 4.64 5.32
CA ILE A 113 -2.52 3.67 4.79
C ILE A 113 -3.20 4.16 3.51
N SER A 114 -3.51 5.46 3.43
CA SER A 114 -4.06 6.05 2.20
C SER A 114 -3.04 5.99 1.06
N LEU A 115 -1.76 6.24 1.34
CA LEU A 115 -0.71 6.20 0.33
C LEU A 115 -0.48 4.79 -0.20
N ILE A 116 -0.39 3.80 0.70
CA ILE A 116 -0.25 2.38 0.33
C ILE A 116 -1.48 1.91 -0.45
N GLY A 117 -2.69 2.23 0.02
CA GLY A 117 -3.93 1.91 -0.68
C GLY A 117 -3.98 2.53 -2.08
N LEU A 118 -3.64 3.81 -2.21
CA LEU A 118 -3.63 4.51 -3.50
C LEU A 118 -2.62 3.89 -4.48
N LEU A 119 -1.40 3.58 -4.02
CA LEU A 119 -0.39 2.91 -4.85
C LEU A 119 -0.86 1.51 -5.27
N THR A 120 -1.45 0.75 -4.35
CA THR A 120 -1.99 -0.59 -4.65
C THR A 120 -3.19 -0.54 -5.60
N GLY A 121 -3.94 0.57 -5.62
CA GLY A 121 -4.98 0.78 -6.64
C GLY A 121 -4.41 1.18 -8.00
N LEU A 122 -3.17 1.67 -8.05
CA LEU A 122 -2.56 2.21 -9.27
C LEU A 122 -1.94 1.12 -10.16
N GLU A 123 -1.51 0.01 -9.56
CA GLU A 123 -0.99 -1.18 -10.24
C GLU A 123 -2.02 -1.93 -11.10
#